data_AF-A0A2E9A268-F1
#
_entry.id   AF-A0A2E9A268-F1
#
_cell.length_a   1.000
_cell.length_b   1.000
_cell.length_c   1.000
_cell.angle_alpha   90.00
_cell.angle_beta   90.00
_cell.angle_gamma   90.00
#
_symmetry.space_group_name_H-M   'P 1'
#
loop_
_entity.id
_entity.type
_entity.pdbx_description
1 polymer ?
#
loop_
_entity_poly.entity_id
_entity_poly.type
_entity_poly.pdbx_seq_one_letter_code
_entity_poly.pdbx_strand_id
1 'polypeptide(L)'
;MLFAYTFGILVRTKIINIILTILNNFIFANMNLILDIISPIPEFSIFEDNKIILSKKIINSPEEKLSDKIIPSFEKIDESLNLTEKLKSLIVTSGPGSYTALRVGISFMLGLHFSKNIKIASISIADLLKFEINNDLNYGFYVVSSNNQEFICIKMLKKDYFYIKLEDNNKEQFKEIQDIDILYFNHRVWASNNNNFKQINYLIKQNIVKNLNKIDFNDVATVKALYVSNNKSLN
;
A
#
# COMPACT_ATOMS: atom_id res chain seq x y z
N MET A 1 3.34 60.33 19.31
CA MET A 1 2.99 60.03 17.90
C MET A 1 3.90 58.96 17.28
N LEU A 2 5.23 59.04 17.45
CA LEU A 2 6.19 58.03 16.93
C LEU A 2 5.98 56.60 17.48
N PHE A 3 5.62 56.47 18.75
CA PHE A 3 5.47 55.18 19.46
C PHE A 3 4.29 54.33 18.97
N ALA A 4 3.19 54.97 18.54
CA ALA A 4 2.02 54.27 18.00
C ALA A 4 2.29 53.72 16.59
N TYR A 5 3.15 54.41 15.83
CA TYR A 5 3.51 54.04 14.46
C TYR A 5 4.43 52.81 14.44
N THR A 6 5.44 52.77 15.31
CA THR A 6 6.34 51.62 15.47
C THR A 6 5.61 50.39 16.01
N PHE A 7 4.68 50.56 16.96
CA PHE A 7 3.86 49.47 17.48
C PHE A 7 2.92 48.89 16.40
N GLY A 8 2.30 49.74 15.59
CA GLY A 8 1.45 49.31 14.47
C GLY A 8 2.21 48.52 13.41
N ILE A 9 3.46 48.90 13.10
CA ILE A 9 4.31 48.16 12.15
C ILE A 9 4.71 46.80 12.72
N LEU A 10 5.08 46.72 14.00
CA LEU A 10 5.52 45.48 14.66
C LEU A 10 4.40 44.44 14.77
N VAL A 11 3.17 44.89 15.07
CA VAL A 11 1.99 44.03 15.12
C VAL A 11 1.65 43.50 13.72
N ARG A 12 1.76 44.36 12.69
CA ARG A 12 1.47 43.99 11.30
C ARG A 12 2.48 42.97 10.75
N THR A 13 3.77 43.09 11.05
CA THR A 13 4.79 42.09 10.66
C THR A 13 4.61 40.76 11.39
N LYS A 14 4.25 40.77 12.68
CA LYS A 14 3.93 39.52 13.40
C LYS A 14 2.72 38.81 12.79
N ILE A 15 1.65 39.55 12.48
CA ILE A 15 0.44 38.99 11.87
C ILE A 15 0.75 38.45 10.47
N ILE A 16 1.53 39.17 9.65
CA ILE A 16 1.94 38.70 8.31
C ILE A 16 2.79 37.43 8.42
N ASN A 17 3.72 37.35 9.36
CA ASN A 17 4.52 36.14 9.57
C ASN A 17 3.66 34.97 10.04
N ILE A 18 2.70 35.20 10.94
CA ILE A 18 1.75 34.16 11.37
C ILE A 18 0.90 33.69 10.18
N ILE A 19 0.38 34.62 9.37
CA ILE A 19 -0.39 34.29 8.17
C ILE A 19 0.46 33.55 7.15
N LEU A 20 1.73 33.94 6.94
CA LEU A 20 2.66 33.23 6.07
C LEU A 20 2.99 31.84 6.59
N THR A 21 3.20 31.66 7.89
CA THR A 21 3.41 30.34 8.51
C THR A 21 2.16 29.46 8.39
N ILE A 22 0.97 30.03 8.59
CA ILE A 22 -0.31 29.31 8.43
C ILE A 22 -0.55 28.96 6.95
N LEU A 23 -0.32 29.89 6.02
CA LEU A 23 -0.45 29.66 4.58
C LEU A 23 0.56 28.63 4.10
N ASN A 24 1.81 28.73 4.52
CA ASN A 24 2.83 27.73 4.29
C ASN A 24 2.36 26.36 4.78
N ASN A 25 1.96 26.23 6.05
CA ASN A 25 1.45 24.97 6.58
C ASN A 25 0.19 24.45 5.86
N PHE A 26 -0.66 25.33 5.32
CA PHE A 26 -1.82 24.95 4.49
C PHE A 26 -1.46 24.59 3.03
N ILE A 27 -0.28 24.99 2.54
CA ILE A 27 0.21 24.74 1.17
C ILE A 27 1.09 23.46 1.11
N PHE A 28 1.55 22.90 2.24
CA PHE A 28 2.65 21.91 2.25
C PHE A 28 2.30 20.41 2.27
N ALA A 29 1.07 19.99 2.53
CA ALA A 29 0.71 18.56 2.51
C ALA A 29 0.44 18.08 1.07
N ASN A 30 1.47 17.62 0.38
CA ASN A 30 1.43 17.22 -1.02
C ASN A 30 1.96 15.80 -1.30
N MET A 31 2.65 15.17 -0.33
CA MET A 31 3.24 13.85 -0.47
C MET A 31 2.30 12.76 0.03
N ASN A 32 2.38 11.58 -0.57
CA ASN A 32 1.58 10.42 -0.19
C ASN A 32 2.53 9.23 0.02
N LEU A 33 2.25 8.41 1.03
CA LEU A 33 3.06 7.25 1.37
C LEU A 33 2.32 5.96 1.05
N ILE A 34 2.94 5.09 0.27
CA ILE A 34 2.54 3.70 0.08
C ILE A 34 3.47 2.82 0.91
N LEU A 35 2.89 1.93 1.70
CA LEU A 35 3.59 0.81 2.31
C LEU A 35 3.12 -0.50 1.66
N ASP A 36 3.96 -1.08 0.80
CA ASP A 36 3.73 -2.42 0.26
C ASP A 36 4.31 -3.46 1.20
N ILE A 37 3.44 -4.28 1.78
CA ILE A 37 3.77 -5.38 2.71
C ILE A 37 3.27 -6.73 2.22
N ILE A 38 2.70 -6.79 1.01
CA ILE A 38 2.27 -8.05 0.39
C ILE A 38 3.35 -8.62 -0.52
N SER A 39 4.27 -7.80 -1.02
CA SER A 39 5.44 -8.23 -1.78
C SER A 39 6.48 -8.97 -0.93
N PRO A 40 7.39 -9.76 -1.54
CA PRO A 40 8.39 -10.53 -0.79
C PRO A 40 9.29 -9.65 0.08
N ILE A 41 9.66 -8.47 -0.46
CA ILE A 41 10.44 -7.45 0.21
C ILE A 41 9.53 -6.24 0.42
N PRO A 42 9.13 -5.93 1.67
CA PRO A 42 8.34 -4.75 1.96
C PRO A 42 9.04 -3.45 1.55
N GLU A 43 8.27 -2.47 1.10
CA GLU A 43 8.78 -1.26 0.49
C GLU A 43 7.94 -0.03 0.87
N PHE A 44 8.61 1.06 1.22
CA PHE A 44 8.01 2.39 1.24
C PHE A 44 8.13 3.03 -0.14
N SER A 45 7.04 3.62 -0.63
CA SER A 45 7.06 4.45 -1.82
C SER A 45 6.38 5.79 -1.56
N ILE A 46 7.06 6.87 -1.88
CA ILE A 46 6.56 8.23 -1.74
C ILE A 46 6.23 8.76 -3.13
N PHE A 47 5.06 9.37 -3.26
CA PHE A 47 4.63 9.96 -4.52
C PHE A 47 3.93 11.30 -4.31
N GLU A 48 4.09 12.16 -5.30
CA GLU A 48 3.56 13.52 -5.38
C GLU A 48 3.10 13.75 -6.82
N ASP A 49 1.95 14.40 -7.04
CA ASP A 49 1.37 14.65 -8.37
C ASP A 49 1.36 13.42 -9.29
N ASN A 50 0.93 12.27 -8.73
CA ASN A 50 0.89 10.97 -9.40
C ASN A 50 2.25 10.46 -9.93
N LYS A 51 3.37 10.97 -9.40
CA LYS A 51 4.72 10.54 -9.73
C LYS A 51 5.43 10.01 -8.48
N ILE A 52 5.98 8.80 -8.58
CA ILE A 52 6.81 8.23 -7.52
C ILE A 52 8.13 9.02 -7.47
N ILE A 53 8.42 9.61 -6.32
CA ILE A 53 9.65 10.39 -6.08
C ILE A 53 10.73 9.56 -5.38
N LEU A 54 10.31 8.57 -4.57
CA LEU A 54 11.22 7.71 -3.82
C LEU A 54 10.60 6.33 -3.62
N SER A 55 11.39 5.28 -3.81
CA SER A 55 11.07 3.92 -3.37
C SER A 55 12.23 3.38 -2.55
N LYS A 56 11.93 2.82 -1.38
CA LYS A 56 12.93 2.27 -0.46
C LYS A 56 12.46 0.94 0.10
N LYS A 57 13.18 -0.12 -0.26
CA LYS A 57 13.05 -1.44 0.37
C LYS A 57 13.40 -1.32 1.85
N ILE A 58 12.57 -1.90 2.70
CA ILE A 58 12.69 -1.81 4.16
C ILE A 58 13.71 -2.84 4.68
N ILE A 59 13.77 -4.00 4.04
CA ILE A 59 14.71 -5.08 4.33
C ILE A 59 15.59 -5.35 3.11
N ASN A 60 16.83 -5.76 3.35
CA ASN A 60 17.81 -6.08 2.32
C ASN A 60 17.99 -7.59 2.11
N SER A 61 17.57 -8.40 3.08
CA SER A 61 17.57 -9.85 2.98
C SER A 61 16.32 -10.46 3.64
N PRO A 62 15.95 -11.71 3.30
CA PRO A 62 14.85 -12.41 3.95
C PRO A 62 15.04 -12.68 5.46
N GLU A 63 16.27 -12.60 5.96
CA GLU A 63 16.60 -12.83 7.38
C GLU A 63 16.29 -11.61 8.26
N GLU A 64 16.27 -10.42 7.65
CA GLU A 64 15.92 -9.20 8.38
C GLU A 64 14.43 -9.16 8.71
N LYS A 65 14.12 -8.89 9.97
CA LYS A 65 12.73 -8.76 10.43
C LYS A 65 12.18 -7.39 10.08
N LEU A 66 10.99 -7.36 9.47
CA LEU A 66 10.27 -6.11 9.19
C LEU A 66 10.09 -5.26 10.45
N SER A 67 9.78 -5.88 11.61
CA SER A 67 9.58 -5.19 12.88
C SER A 67 10.78 -4.33 13.31
N ASP A 68 11.99 -4.80 13.00
CA ASP A 68 13.22 -4.18 13.48
C ASP A 68 13.66 -3.06 12.51
N LYS A 69 13.18 -3.11 11.27
CA LYS A 69 13.64 -2.23 10.17
C LYS A 69 12.64 -1.17 9.75
N ILE A 70 11.34 -1.37 10.01
CA ILE A 70 10.29 -0.48 9.52
C ILE A 70 10.42 0.95 10.07
N ILE A 71 10.62 1.11 11.38
CA ILE A 71 10.79 2.43 12.02
C ILE A 71 12.11 3.08 11.56
N PRO A 72 13.30 2.45 11.69
CA PRO A 72 14.55 3.08 11.26
C PRO A 72 14.60 3.41 9.76
N SER A 73 13.89 2.64 8.93
CA SER A 73 13.79 2.94 7.49
C SER A 73 12.90 4.15 7.23
N PHE A 74 11.79 4.28 7.96
CA PHE A 74 10.92 5.44 7.87
C PHE A 74 11.62 6.71 8.39
N GLU A 75 12.27 6.65 9.55
CA GLU A 75 13.00 7.79 10.14
C GLU A 75 14.03 8.37 9.16
N LYS A 76 14.80 7.53 8.47
CA LYS A 76 15.75 7.99 7.44
C LYS A 76 15.07 8.72 6.27
N ILE A 77 13.89 8.23 5.85
CA ILE A 77 13.12 8.89 4.79
C ILE A 77 12.58 10.22 5.32
N ASP A 78 12.05 10.22 6.54
CA ASP A 78 11.46 11.39 7.18
C ASP A 78 12.48 12.51 7.38
N GLU A 79 13.65 12.19 7.94
CA GLU A 79 14.78 13.12 8.07
C GLU A 79 15.18 13.75 6.72
N SER A 80 15.17 12.95 5.65
CA SER A 80 15.60 13.42 4.33
C SER A 80 14.57 14.30 3.62
N LEU A 81 13.27 14.10 3.87
CA LEU A 81 12.19 14.77 3.13
C LEU A 81 11.37 15.74 3.99
N ASN A 82 11.55 15.71 5.32
CA ASN A 82 10.58 16.19 6.30
C ASN A 82 9.19 15.62 5.96
N LEU A 83 9.13 14.29 5.76
CA LEU A 83 8.01 13.59 5.15
C LEU A 83 6.74 13.75 5.97
N THR A 84 6.81 13.47 7.28
CA THR A 84 5.69 13.43 8.20
C THR A 84 4.87 14.72 8.19
N GLU A 85 5.53 15.87 8.08
CA GLU A 85 4.88 17.19 8.02
C GLU A 85 4.27 17.52 6.65
N LYS A 86 4.64 16.77 5.61
CA LYS A 86 4.16 16.93 4.22
C LYS A 86 3.19 15.83 3.78
N LEU A 87 2.91 14.84 4.63
CA LEU A 87 2.04 13.72 4.29
C LEU A 87 0.58 14.14 4.20
N LYS A 88 0.03 13.97 3.01
CA LYS A 88 -1.38 14.14 2.69
C LYS A 88 -2.18 12.85 2.92
N SER A 89 -1.62 11.71 2.56
CA SER A 89 -2.30 10.42 2.71
C SER A 89 -1.35 9.22 2.88
N LEU A 90 -1.89 8.17 3.46
CA LEU A 90 -1.27 6.88 3.73
C LEU A 90 -2.02 5.78 2.97
N ILE A 91 -1.30 4.90 2.30
CA ILE A 91 -1.86 3.76 1.58
C ILE A 91 -1.07 2.53 1.99
N VAL A 92 -1.73 1.46 2.44
CA VAL A 92 -1.07 0.21 2.83
C VAL A 92 -1.68 -0.97 2.10
N THR A 93 -0.87 -1.92 1.62
CA THR A 93 -1.43 -3.16 1.07
C THR A 93 -1.92 -4.07 2.20
N SER A 94 -3.13 -4.61 2.07
CA SER A 94 -3.80 -5.34 3.18
C SER A 94 -3.83 -6.86 3.04
N GLY A 95 -3.41 -7.40 1.90
CA GLY A 95 -3.27 -8.85 1.70
C GLY A 95 -4.19 -9.46 0.64
N PRO A 96 -4.24 -10.80 0.58
CA PRO A 96 -3.46 -11.73 1.42
C PRO A 96 -1.93 -11.62 1.31
N GLY A 97 -1.23 -12.07 2.35
CA GLY A 97 0.22 -11.98 2.50
C GLY A 97 0.70 -12.58 3.82
N SER A 98 1.99 -12.43 4.11
CA SER A 98 2.58 -12.90 5.38
C SER A 98 1.87 -12.31 6.59
N TYR A 99 1.35 -13.17 7.48
CA TYR A 99 0.62 -12.78 8.70
C TYR A 99 1.38 -11.73 9.52
N THR A 100 2.68 -11.97 9.74
CA THR A 100 3.53 -11.05 10.50
C THR A 100 3.73 -9.74 9.76
N ALA A 101 3.96 -9.77 8.44
CA ALA A 101 4.16 -8.55 7.66
C ALA A 101 2.91 -7.66 7.65
N LEU A 102 1.75 -8.26 7.40
CA LEU A 102 0.45 -7.59 7.40
C LEU A 102 0.19 -6.87 8.72
N ARG A 103 0.30 -7.59 9.84
CA ARG A 103 0.04 -7.00 11.17
C ARG A 103 1.03 -5.90 11.51
N VAL A 104 2.33 -6.12 11.29
CA VAL A 104 3.36 -5.11 11.62
C VAL A 104 3.19 -3.86 10.77
N GLY A 105 3.04 -4.02 9.46
CA GLY A 105 2.93 -2.89 8.53
C GLY A 105 1.66 -2.08 8.70
N ILE A 106 0.50 -2.74 8.86
CA ILE A 106 -0.77 -2.05 9.08
C ILE A 106 -0.75 -1.31 10.42
N SER A 107 -0.24 -1.93 11.50
CA SER A 107 -0.12 -1.25 12.79
C SER A 107 0.78 -0.02 12.73
N PHE A 108 1.89 -0.09 11.99
CA PHE A 108 2.76 1.05 11.77
C PHE A 108 2.02 2.21 11.08
N MET A 109 1.29 1.92 10.00
CA MET A 109 0.54 2.92 9.24
C MET A 109 -0.63 3.51 10.04
N LEU A 110 -1.32 2.68 10.83
CA LEU A 110 -2.35 3.15 11.76
C LEU A 110 -1.77 4.06 12.86
N GLY A 111 -0.57 3.76 13.36
CA GLY A 111 0.14 4.63 14.30
C GLY A 111 0.42 6.02 13.72
N LEU A 112 0.88 6.09 12.47
CA LEU A 112 1.04 7.36 11.76
C LEU A 112 -0.30 8.08 11.54
N HIS A 113 -1.33 7.36 11.10
CA HIS A 113 -2.68 7.89 10.94
C HIS A 113 -3.19 8.55 12.23
N PHE A 114 -3.18 7.83 13.36
CA PHE A 114 -3.72 8.34 14.61
C PHE A 114 -2.87 9.44 15.23
N SER A 115 -1.55 9.39 15.10
CA SER A 115 -0.65 10.41 15.68
C SER A 115 -0.69 11.75 14.95
N LYS A 116 -0.95 11.75 13.64
CA LYS A 116 -0.89 12.94 12.79
C LYS A 116 -2.21 13.30 12.10
N ASN A 117 -3.26 12.53 12.35
CA ASN A 117 -4.57 12.69 11.71
C ASN A 117 -4.49 12.69 10.16
N ILE A 118 -3.62 11.85 9.60
CA ILE A 118 -3.40 11.73 8.14
C ILE A 118 -4.40 10.73 7.57
N LYS A 119 -5.05 11.05 6.45
CA LYS A 119 -5.98 10.13 5.77
C LYS A 119 -5.31 8.81 5.43
N ILE A 120 -6.00 7.69 5.61
CA ILE A 120 -5.46 6.35 5.36
C ILE A 120 -6.43 5.49 4.55
N ALA A 121 -5.88 4.68 3.66
CA ALA A 121 -6.59 3.65 2.91
C ALA A 121 -5.81 2.34 2.92
N SER A 122 -6.52 1.23 2.81
CA SER A 122 -5.91 -0.08 2.54
C SER A 122 -6.28 -0.59 1.17
N ILE A 123 -5.35 -1.25 0.49
CA ILE A 123 -5.54 -1.84 -0.83
C ILE A 123 -5.30 -3.34 -0.76
N SER A 124 -6.37 -4.12 -0.94
CA SER A 124 -6.26 -5.59 -1.03
C SER A 124 -5.87 -6.03 -2.44
N ILE A 125 -5.48 -7.29 -2.60
CA ILE A 125 -5.24 -7.88 -3.92
C ILE A 125 -6.50 -7.82 -4.80
N ALA A 126 -7.70 -7.96 -4.22
CA ALA A 126 -8.93 -7.79 -4.97
C ALA A 126 -9.10 -6.37 -5.49
N ASP A 127 -8.71 -5.35 -4.72
CA ASP A 127 -8.78 -3.95 -5.18
C ASP A 127 -7.78 -3.68 -6.31
N LEU A 128 -6.57 -4.26 -6.23
CA LEU A 128 -5.63 -4.23 -7.35
C LEU A 128 -6.22 -4.90 -8.60
N LEU A 129 -6.88 -6.06 -8.44
CA LEU A 129 -7.51 -6.76 -9.55
C LEU A 129 -8.68 -5.96 -10.14
N LYS A 130 -9.49 -5.26 -9.31
CA LYS A 130 -10.55 -4.34 -9.75
C LYS A 130 -10.03 -3.22 -10.64
N PHE A 131 -8.78 -2.78 -10.47
CA PHE A 131 -8.21 -1.75 -11.34
C PHE A 131 -8.02 -2.22 -12.78
N GLU A 132 -7.89 -3.53 -12.99
CA GLU A 132 -7.57 -4.16 -14.27
C GLU A 132 -8.77 -4.76 -15.00
N ILE A 133 -9.80 -5.17 -14.26
CA ILE A 133 -11.01 -5.77 -14.85
C ILE A 133 -11.69 -4.74 -15.76
N ASN A 134 -11.75 -5.05 -17.05
CA ASN A 134 -12.32 -4.19 -18.08
C ASN A 134 -13.23 -4.93 -19.07
N ASN A 135 -13.22 -6.27 -19.07
CA ASN A 135 -13.94 -7.11 -20.02
C ASN A 135 -14.57 -8.33 -19.31
N ASP A 136 -15.38 -9.08 -20.05
CA ASP A 136 -15.97 -10.34 -19.61
C ASP A 136 -14.95 -11.50 -19.67
N LEU A 137 -13.89 -11.41 -18.85
CA LEU A 137 -12.86 -12.45 -18.67
C LEU A 137 -12.79 -12.89 -17.20
N ASN A 138 -12.19 -14.05 -16.97
CA ASN A 138 -11.79 -14.53 -15.66
C ASN A 138 -10.37 -14.05 -15.34
N TYR A 139 -10.22 -13.42 -14.18
CA TYR A 139 -8.95 -12.82 -13.77
C TYR A 139 -8.42 -13.50 -12.51
N GLY A 140 -7.10 -13.62 -12.45
CA GLY A 140 -6.38 -14.02 -11.25
C GLY A 140 -5.30 -13.02 -10.89
N PHE A 141 -4.91 -13.03 -9.62
CA PHE A 141 -3.72 -12.37 -9.14
C PHE A 141 -2.96 -13.33 -8.23
N TYR A 142 -1.81 -13.81 -8.73
CA TYR A 142 -0.86 -14.63 -7.99
C TYR A 142 0.15 -13.74 -7.24
N VAL A 143 0.22 -13.89 -5.93
CA VAL A 143 1.11 -13.11 -5.07
C VAL A 143 2.07 -14.02 -4.35
N VAL A 144 3.35 -13.70 -4.47
CA VAL A 144 4.39 -14.20 -3.58
C VAL A 144 4.67 -13.12 -2.55
N SER A 145 4.53 -13.48 -1.28
CA SER A 145 4.75 -12.62 -0.12
C SER A 145 6.04 -13.00 0.62
N SER A 146 6.35 -12.26 1.69
CA SER A 146 7.50 -12.56 2.55
C SER A 146 7.45 -14.00 3.06
N ASN A 147 8.63 -14.58 3.34
CA ASN A 147 8.81 -15.99 3.68
C ASN A 147 8.32 -16.95 2.57
N ASN A 148 8.36 -16.48 1.31
CA ASN A 148 7.98 -17.26 0.13
C ASN A 148 6.54 -17.81 0.18
N GLN A 149 5.66 -17.15 0.92
CA GLN A 149 4.26 -17.55 1.02
C GLN A 149 3.53 -17.18 -0.26
N GLU A 150 2.77 -18.12 -0.80
CA GLU A 150 2.10 -17.97 -2.09
C GLU A 150 0.58 -17.90 -1.90
N PHE A 151 -0.05 -16.98 -2.60
CA PHE A 151 -1.49 -16.77 -2.55
C PHE A 151 -2.02 -16.52 -3.96
N ILE A 152 -3.28 -16.87 -4.20
CA ILE A 152 -3.97 -16.45 -5.41
C ILE A 152 -5.34 -15.88 -5.06
N CYS A 153 -5.65 -14.72 -5.63
CA CYS A 153 -6.98 -14.14 -5.65
C CYS A 153 -7.59 -14.40 -7.02
N ILE A 154 -8.81 -14.91 -7.08
CA ILE A 154 -9.48 -15.23 -8.33
C ILE A 154 -10.81 -14.49 -8.39
N LYS A 155 -11.10 -13.93 -9.55
CA LYS A 155 -12.36 -13.30 -9.91
C LYS A 155 -12.91 -13.93 -11.17
N MET A 156 -13.90 -14.80 -11.00
CA MET A 156 -14.65 -15.37 -12.12
C MET A 156 -15.78 -14.42 -12.52
N LEU A 157 -16.26 -14.56 -13.76
CA LEU A 157 -17.43 -13.84 -14.25
C LEU A 157 -18.62 -14.03 -13.32
N LYS A 158 -19.22 -12.90 -12.91
CA LYS A 158 -20.42 -12.84 -12.05
C LYS A 158 -20.32 -13.55 -10.68
N LYS A 159 -19.12 -13.95 -10.24
CA LYS A 159 -18.87 -14.50 -8.89
C LYS A 159 -18.10 -13.50 -8.02
N ASP A 160 -18.18 -13.65 -6.71
CA ASP A 160 -17.34 -12.88 -5.79
C ASP A 160 -15.87 -13.29 -5.88
N TYR A 161 -15.00 -12.46 -5.31
CA TYR A 161 -13.58 -12.77 -5.15
C TYR A 161 -13.42 -13.92 -4.16
N PHE A 162 -12.56 -14.86 -4.49
CA PHE A 162 -12.12 -15.88 -3.53
C PHE A 162 -10.61 -15.98 -3.52
N TYR A 163 -10.09 -16.46 -2.40
CA TYR A 163 -8.66 -16.48 -2.12
C TYR A 163 -8.23 -17.88 -1.75
N ILE A 164 -7.05 -18.25 -2.20
CA ILE A 164 -6.44 -19.55 -1.91
C ILE A 164 -5.02 -19.27 -1.40
N LYS A 165 -4.66 -19.91 -0.30
CA LYS A 165 -3.26 -20.01 0.13
C LYS A 165 -2.65 -21.23 -0.53
N LEU A 166 -1.54 -21.05 -1.23
CA LEU A 166 -0.88 -22.10 -1.97
C LEU A 166 0.18 -22.72 -1.08
N GLU A 167 0.03 -24.02 -0.86
CA GLU A 167 0.99 -24.86 -0.15
C GLU A 167 1.54 -25.85 -1.18
N ASP A 168 2.82 -26.22 -1.08
CA ASP A 168 3.51 -27.01 -2.12
C ASP A 168 2.77 -28.31 -2.49
N ASN A 169 2.00 -28.85 -1.55
CA ASN A 169 1.24 -30.09 -1.67
C ASN A 169 -0.02 -29.95 -2.55
N ASN A 170 -0.50 -28.72 -2.78
CA ASN A 170 -1.83 -28.44 -3.34
C ASN A 170 -1.81 -27.61 -4.65
N LYS A 171 -0.64 -27.20 -5.15
CA LYS A 171 -0.55 -26.26 -6.31
C LYS A 171 -1.23 -26.78 -7.58
N GLU A 172 -1.29 -28.09 -7.79
CA GLU A 172 -1.92 -28.71 -8.96
C GLU A 172 -3.40 -29.07 -8.78
N GLN A 173 -3.95 -28.92 -7.56
CA GLN A 173 -5.29 -29.44 -7.23
C GLN A 173 -6.43 -28.44 -7.49
N PHE A 174 -6.13 -27.16 -7.72
CA PHE A 174 -7.16 -26.13 -7.87
C PHE A 174 -7.65 -26.03 -9.31
N LYS A 175 -8.76 -26.71 -9.61
CA LYS A 175 -9.41 -26.68 -10.93
C LYS A 175 -9.78 -25.25 -11.34
N GLU A 176 -10.12 -24.39 -10.39
CA GLU A 176 -10.51 -23.00 -10.62
C GLU A 176 -9.39 -22.16 -11.25
N ILE A 177 -8.12 -22.55 -11.06
CA ILE A 177 -6.98 -21.88 -11.67
C ILE A 177 -6.93 -22.14 -13.20
N GLN A 178 -7.48 -23.28 -13.64
CA GLN A 178 -7.46 -23.68 -15.05
C GLN A 178 -8.39 -22.82 -15.92
N ASP A 179 -9.41 -22.21 -15.32
CA ASP A 179 -10.41 -21.38 -16.01
C ASP A 179 -10.07 -19.88 -16.04
N ILE A 180 -8.90 -19.49 -15.53
CA ILE A 180 -8.42 -18.09 -15.57
C ILE A 180 -8.01 -17.75 -17.00
N ASP A 181 -8.31 -16.54 -17.47
CA ASP A 181 -7.84 -16.04 -18.77
C ASP A 181 -6.55 -15.21 -18.62
N ILE A 182 -6.52 -14.35 -17.60
CA ILE A 182 -5.39 -13.44 -17.31
C ILE A 182 -4.97 -13.59 -15.84
N LEU A 183 -3.69 -13.93 -15.62
CA LEU A 183 -3.08 -14.01 -14.30
C LEU A 183 -2.05 -12.88 -14.12
N TYR A 184 -2.34 -11.94 -13.22
CA TYR A 184 -1.36 -10.97 -12.77
C TYR A 184 -0.43 -11.59 -11.72
N PHE A 185 0.83 -11.15 -11.68
CA PHE A 185 1.78 -11.58 -10.66
C PHE A 185 2.68 -10.45 -10.17
N ASN A 186 3.06 -10.45 -8.88
CA ASN A 186 3.87 -9.37 -8.30
C ASN A 186 5.39 -9.63 -8.31
N HIS A 187 5.83 -10.89 -8.37
CA HIS A 187 7.23 -11.24 -8.16
C HIS A 187 7.78 -12.25 -9.16
N ARG A 188 7.13 -13.42 -9.28
CA ARG A 188 7.52 -14.45 -10.22
C ARG A 188 6.31 -15.03 -10.94
N VAL A 189 6.58 -15.53 -12.13
CA VAL A 189 5.62 -16.26 -12.97
C VAL A 189 5.14 -17.50 -12.23
N TRP A 190 3.87 -17.85 -12.42
CA TRP A 190 3.34 -19.15 -12.02
C TRP A 190 3.98 -20.24 -12.88
N ALA A 191 4.80 -21.08 -12.25
CA ALA A 191 5.42 -22.23 -12.90
C ALA A 191 4.46 -23.43 -12.84
N SER A 192 3.66 -23.63 -13.90
CA SER A 192 2.95 -24.89 -14.12
C SER A 192 3.00 -25.26 -15.59
N ASN A 193 3.15 -26.56 -15.83
CA ASN A 193 3.44 -27.13 -17.13
C ASN A 193 2.24 -27.08 -18.10
N ASN A 194 1.02 -26.79 -17.62
CA ASN A 194 -0.23 -26.96 -18.38
C ASN A 194 -1.16 -25.73 -18.38
N ASN A 195 -0.66 -24.53 -18.13
CA ASN A 195 -1.53 -23.35 -18.02
C ASN A 195 -1.70 -22.63 -19.36
N ASN A 196 -2.95 -22.45 -19.79
CA ASN A 196 -3.32 -21.74 -21.04
C ASN A 196 -3.55 -20.23 -20.86
N PHE A 197 -3.37 -19.70 -19.65
CA PHE A 197 -3.67 -18.30 -19.34
C PHE A 197 -2.50 -17.35 -19.59
N LYS A 198 -2.82 -16.09 -19.91
CA LYS A 198 -1.82 -15.04 -20.10
C LYS A 198 -1.30 -14.54 -18.75
N GLN A 199 0.01 -14.56 -18.56
CA GLN A 199 0.64 -14.03 -17.34
C GLN A 199 1.18 -12.61 -17.54
N ILE A 200 0.86 -11.69 -16.64
CA ILE A 200 1.25 -10.28 -16.71
C ILE A 200 1.92 -9.84 -15.41
N ASN A 201 3.14 -9.32 -15.50
CA ASN A 201 3.82 -8.73 -14.35
C ASN A 201 3.07 -7.48 -13.88
N TYR A 202 2.79 -7.38 -12.58
CA TYR A 202 2.01 -6.32 -11.98
C TYR A 202 2.86 -5.50 -11.02
N LEU A 203 3.04 -4.22 -11.36
CA LEU A 203 3.81 -3.30 -10.55
C LEU A 203 2.88 -2.58 -9.56
N ILE A 204 2.79 -3.09 -8.34
CA ILE A 204 1.79 -2.70 -7.32
C ILE A 204 1.75 -1.18 -7.11
N LYS A 205 2.89 -0.56 -6.78
CA LYS A 205 2.96 0.87 -6.50
C LYS A 205 2.55 1.74 -7.70
N GLN A 206 2.99 1.40 -8.92
CA GLN A 206 2.60 2.15 -10.12
C GLN A 206 1.09 2.08 -10.35
N ASN A 207 0.48 0.91 -10.17
CA ASN A 207 -0.97 0.76 -10.36
C ASN A 207 -1.79 1.44 -9.27
N ILE A 208 -1.32 1.45 -8.01
CA ILE A 208 -1.93 2.25 -6.94
C ILE A 208 -1.91 3.73 -7.33
N VAL A 209 -0.75 4.27 -7.72
CA VAL A 209 -0.62 5.68 -8.11
C VAL A 209 -1.50 6.03 -9.32
N LYS A 210 -1.52 5.17 -10.35
CA LYS A 210 -2.35 5.36 -11.54
C LYS A 210 -3.85 5.38 -11.25
N ASN A 211 -4.30 4.68 -10.22
CA ASN A 211 -5.71 4.53 -9.87
C ASN A 211 -6.09 5.24 -8.56
N LEU A 212 -5.32 6.26 -8.15
CA LEU A 212 -5.54 6.98 -6.90
C LEU A 212 -6.97 7.53 -6.75
N ASN A 213 -7.58 7.96 -7.86
CA ASN A 213 -8.95 8.46 -7.89
C ASN A 213 -10.02 7.40 -7.57
N LYS A 214 -9.66 6.11 -7.58
CA LYS A 214 -10.55 4.99 -7.24
C LYS A 214 -10.37 4.51 -5.79
N ILE A 215 -9.46 5.12 -5.03
CA ILE A 215 -9.15 4.72 -3.66
C ILE A 215 -9.98 5.54 -2.67
N ASP A 216 -10.68 4.85 -1.77
CA ASP A 216 -11.46 5.46 -0.70
C ASP A 216 -10.62 5.61 0.58
N PHE A 217 -10.61 6.82 1.14
CA PHE A 217 -9.89 7.19 2.36
C PHE A 217 -10.83 7.50 3.53
N ASN A 218 -12.13 7.24 3.38
CA ASN A 218 -13.14 7.72 4.33
C ASN A 218 -13.38 6.79 5.53
N ASP A 219 -12.94 5.53 5.47
CA ASP A 219 -13.22 4.55 6.53
C ASP A 219 -11.99 3.80 7.03
N VAL A 220 -11.43 4.27 8.16
CA VAL A 220 -10.31 3.62 8.83
C VAL A 220 -10.64 2.21 9.33
N ALA A 221 -11.92 1.89 9.60
CA ALA A 221 -12.33 0.56 10.06
C ALA A 221 -12.14 -0.52 8.98
N THR A 222 -12.02 -0.10 7.71
CA THR A 222 -11.69 -1.00 6.60
C THR A 222 -10.20 -1.35 6.51
N VAL A 223 -9.33 -0.59 7.20
CA VAL A 223 -7.88 -0.81 7.22
C VAL A 223 -7.53 -1.97 8.14
N LYS A 224 -7.67 -3.19 7.61
CA LYS A 224 -7.42 -4.44 8.31
C LYS A 224 -6.70 -5.44 7.43
N ALA A 225 -5.93 -6.32 8.07
CA ALA A 225 -5.26 -7.42 7.37
C ALA A 225 -6.30 -8.41 6.82
N LEU A 226 -6.10 -8.81 5.57
CA LEU A 226 -6.82 -9.91 4.94
C LEU A 226 -6.00 -11.19 5.13
N TYR A 227 -6.38 -12.00 6.11
CA TYR A 227 -5.77 -13.30 6.35
C TYR A 227 -6.49 -14.37 5.52
N VAL A 228 -5.71 -15.26 4.92
CA VAL A 228 -6.22 -16.40 4.14
C VAL A 228 -5.50 -17.65 4.63
N SER A 229 -6.29 -18.63 5.06
CA SER A 229 -5.82 -19.93 5.53
C SER A 229 -6.55 -21.04 4.78
N ASN A 230 -5.92 -22.19 4.58
CA ASN A 230 -6.62 -23.39 4.12
C ASN A 230 -7.30 -24.13 5.29
N ASN A 231 -7.02 -23.73 6.53
CA ASN A 231 -7.60 -24.33 7.72
C ASN A 231 -9.01 -23.76 7.96
N LYS A 232 -10.04 -24.57 7.77
CA LYS A 232 -11.46 -24.17 7.90
C LYS A 232 -11.83 -23.61 9.28
N SER A 233 -11.04 -23.88 10.32
CA SER A 233 -11.23 -23.35 11.67
C SER A 233 -10.70 -21.93 11.86
N LEU A 234 -9.95 -21.39 10.90
CA LEU A 234 -9.28 -20.08 10.96
C LEU A 234 -9.86 -19.06 9.98
N ASN A 235 -10.87 -19.44 9.18
CA ASN A 235 -11.57 -18.58 8.21
C ASN A 235 -13.00 -18.30 8.65
#